data_AF-A0A137NPT0-F1
#
_entry.id   AF-A0A137NPT0-F1
#
_cell.length_a   1.000
_cell.length_b   1.000
_cell.length_c   1.000
_cell.angle_alpha   90.00
_cell.angle_beta   90.00
_cell.angle_gamma   90.00
#
_symmetry.space_group_name_H-M   'P 1'
#
loop_
_entity.id
_entity.type
_entity.pdbx_description
1 polymer ?
#
loop_
_entity_poly.entity_id
_entity_poly.type
_entity_poly.pdbx_seq_one_letter_code
_entity_poly.pdbx_strand_id
1 'polypeptide(L)'
;MLKNLAYEMPNLQEKTKDCCLEYFNEEVFKTILSSKCIVDWNINNYNDEEIEASNLPSNYSIKYLEINYGLPAPLALKIINSCKNLKNLNLKKYMNKEHLDWSKIERRVNILK
;
A
#
# COMPACT_ATOMS: atom_id res chain seq x y z
N MET A 1 -15.45 9.71 29.67
CA MET A 1 -13.99 9.50 29.84
C MET A 1 -13.45 9.07 28.47
N LEU A 2 -13.12 10.03 27.62
CA LEU A 2 -12.62 9.77 26.27
C LEU A 2 -11.11 9.56 26.35
N LYS A 3 -10.63 8.36 26.04
CA LYS A 3 -9.20 8.06 25.92
C LYS A 3 -8.72 8.55 24.56
N ASN A 4 -7.94 9.63 24.58
CA ASN A 4 -7.17 10.11 23.45
C ASN A 4 -6.12 9.05 23.07
N LEU A 5 -6.24 8.47 21.88
CA LEU A 5 -5.13 7.76 21.22
C LEU A 5 -4.34 8.80 20.42
N ALA A 6 -3.51 9.57 21.12
CA ALA A 6 -2.45 10.32 20.47
C ALA A 6 -1.35 9.31 20.11
N TYR A 7 -1.29 8.89 18.86
CA TYR A 7 -0.14 8.18 18.33
C TYR A 7 0.99 9.21 18.24
N GLU A 8 1.99 9.09 19.12
CA GLU A 8 3.18 9.93 19.09
C GLU A 8 3.87 9.73 17.72
N MET A 9 3.84 10.77 16.87
CA MET A 9 4.61 10.81 15.64
C MET A 9 6.06 11.17 16.00
N PRO A 10 7.04 10.26 15.86
CA PRO A 10 8.43 10.61 16.13
C PRO A 10 8.96 11.55 15.01
N ASN A 11 9.94 12.36 15.39
CA ASN A 11 10.65 13.38 14.63
C ASN A 11 10.70 13.19 13.09
N LEU A 12 10.38 14.28 12.36
CA LEU A 12 10.22 14.44 10.90
C LEU A 12 11.49 14.12 10.04
N GLN A 13 12.54 13.52 10.58
CA GLN A 13 13.75 13.12 9.84
C GLN A 13 13.93 11.60 9.70
N GLU A 14 13.21 10.81 10.49
CA GLU A 14 13.20 9.35 10.36
C GLU A 14 12.03 8.95 9.46
N LYS A 15 12.31 8.77 8.17
CA LYS A 15 11.38 8.11 7.24
C LYS A 15 10.92 6.80 7.87
N THR A 16 9.64 6.73 8.22
CA THR A 16 9.02 5.54 8.80
C THR A 16 9.26 4.40 7.82
N LYS A 17 10.07 3.43 8.24
CA LYS A 17 10.65 2.39 7.38
C LYS A 17 9.69 1.26 7.07
N ASP A 18 8.57 1.15 7.77
CA ASP A 18 7.59 0.09 7.56
C ASP A 18 6.24 0.55 8.13
N CYS A 19 5.16 0.24 7.43
CA CYS A 19 3.80 0.47 7.89
C CYS A 19 3.06 -0.87 7.83
N CYS A 20 3.12 -1.61 8.93
CA CYS A 20 2.41 -2.86 9.13
C CYS A 20 1.12 -2.57 9.92
N LEU A 21 0.00 -2.37 9.22
CA LEU A 21 -1.31 -2.26 9.87
C LEU A 21 -2.06 -3.59 9.77
N GLU A 22 -2.78 -3.94 10.82
CA GLU A 22 -3.55 -5.19 10.89
C GLU A 22 -4.96 -5.06 10.29
N TYR A 23 -5.39 -3.85 9.95
CA TYR A 23 -6.72 -3.55 9.42
C TYR A 23 -6.64 -2.38 8.45
N PHE A 24 -6.97 -2.62 7.18
CA PHE A 24 -7.04 -1.57 6.18
C PHE A 24 -8.49 -1.36 5.77
N ASN A 25 -8.96 -0.12 5.92
CA ASN A 25 -10.15 0.39 5.24
C ASN A 25 -9.70 1.42 4.18
N GLU A 26 -10.65 2.00 3.44
CA GLU A 26 -10.33 2.98 2.39
C GLU A 26 -9.55 4.20 2.93
N GLU A 27 -9.89 4.68 4.13
CA GLU A 27 -9.27 5.85 4.75
C GLU A 27 -7.81 5.60 5.12
N VAL A 28 -7.48 4.40 5.62
CA VAL A 28 -6.09 3.98 5.88
C VAL A 28 -5.27 4.02 4.60
N PHE A 29 -5.81 3.46 3.50
CA PHE A 29 -5.12 3.50 2.21
C PHE A 29 -4.89 4.93 1.70
N LYS A 30 -5.92 5.79 1.79
CA LYS A 30 -5.80 7.21 1.42
C LYS A 30 -4.77 7.94 2.27
N THR A 31 -4.72 7.66 3.56
CA THR A 31 -3.78 8.29 4.50
C THR A 31 -2.34 7.91 4.19
N ILE A 32 -2.07 6.61 3.98
CA ILE A 32 -0.74 6.11 3.60
C ILE A 32 -0.30 6.68 2.25
N LEU A 33 -1.18 6.64 1.24
CA LEU A 33 -0.88 7.15 -0.09
C LEU A 33 -0.72 8.68 -0.13
N SER A 34 -1.30 9.42 0.81
CA SER A 34 -1.08 10.86 0.95
C SER A 34 0.21 11.18 1.72
N SER A 35 0.80 10.21 2.43
CA SER A 35 2.00 10.41 3.25
C SER A 35 3.26 10.61 2.40
N LYS A 36 4.05 11.61 2.79
CA LYS A 36 5.38 11.86 2.23
C LYS A 36 6.50 11.15 2.99
N CYS A 37 6.18 10.56 4.14
CA CYS A 37 7.16 9.98 5.06
C CYS A 37 7.38 8.47 4.81
N ILE A 38 6.44 7.82 4.14
CA ILE A 38 6.47 6.38 3.88
C ILE A 38 7.23 6.11 2.57
N VAL A 39 8.28 5.31 2.66
CA VAL A 39 9.12 4.92 1.52
C VAL A 39 9.02 3.44 1.20
N ASP A 40 8.80 2.63 2.23
CA ASP A 40 8.56 1.20 2.13
C ASP A 40 7.21 0.91 2.79
N TRP A 41 6.40 0.10 2.13
CA TRP A 41 5.05 -0.22 2.58
C TRP A 41 4.76 -1.70 2.39
N ASN A 42 4.45 -2.35 3.51
CA ASN A 42 4.15 -3.76 3.57
C ASN A 42 2.68 -4.00 3.96
N ILE A 43 1.90 -4.55 3.04
CA ILE A 43 0.50 -4.89 3.24
C ILE A 43 0.40 -6.35 3.65
N ASN A 44 0.35 -6.59 4.96
CA ASN A 44 0.37 -7.93 5.56
C ASN A 44 -1.01 -8.52 5.87
N ASN A 45 -1.99 -7.68 6.21
CA ASN A 45 -3.34 -8.11 6.56
C ASN A 45 -4.34 -7.26 5.80
N TYR A 46 -5.27 -7.89 5.09
CA TYR A 46 -6.41 -7.22 4.46
C TYR A 46 -7.66 -7.87 5.01
N ASN A 47 -8.57 -7.05 5.56
CA ASN A 47 -9.89 -7.53 5.91
C ASN A 47 -10.81 -7.38 4.72
N ASP A 48 -11.57 -8.43 4.46
CA ASP A 48 -12.41 -8.63 3.27
C ASP A 48 -13.66 -7.71 3.21
N GLU A 49 -13.59 -6.55 3.86
CA GLU A 49 -14.60 -5.52 3.67
C GLU A 49 -14.45 -5.00 2.23
N GLU A 50 -15.56 -4.85 1.50
CA GLU A 50 -15.56 -4.33 0.15
C GLU A 50 -15.03 -2.89 0.15
N ILE A 51 -13.73 -2.72 -0.06
CA ILE A 51 -13.14 -1.40 -0.19
C ILE A 51 -13.40 -0.90 -1.61
N GLU A 52 -14.36 0.01 -1.73
CA GLU A 52 -14.55 0.81 -2.93
C GLU A 52 -13.38 1.81 -3.08
N ALA A 53 -12.21 1.33 -3.49
CA ALA A 53 -11.04 2.15 -3.73
C ALA A 53 -11.16 2.98 -5.03
N SER A 54 -12.29 3.63 -5.27
CA SER A 54 -12.56 4.35 -6.51
C SER A 54 -11.61 5.54 -6.71
N ASN A 55 -11.08 6.12 -5.62
CA ASN A 55 -10.26 7.33 -5.68
C ASN A 55 -9.05 7.29 -4.71
N LEU A 56 -8.11 6.38 -4.94
CA LEU A 56 -6.84 6.37 -4.19
C LEU A 56 -5.92 7.51 -4.66
N PRO A 57 -5.38 8.36 -3.77
CA PRO A 57 -4.50 9.45 -4.15
C PRO A 57 -3.18 8.92 -4.71
N SER A 58 -2.53 9.72 -5.55
CA SER A 58 -1.19 9.40 -6.06
C SER A 58 -0.14 9.62 -4.97
N ASN A 59 0.78 8.66 -4.84
CA ASN A 59 1.92 8.73 -3.94
C ASN A 59 3.24 8.75 -4.74
N TYR A 60 4.15 9.64 -4.37
CA TYR A 60 5.48 9.78 -5.01
C TYR A 60 6.64 9.42 -4.09
N SER A 61 6.37 8.98 -2.87
CA SER A 61 7.37 8.73 -1.82
C SER A 61 7.70 7.24 -1.68
N ILE A 62 6.69 6.39 -1.85
CA ILE A 62 6.78 4.94 -1.77
C ILE A 62 7.59 4.42 -2.97
N LYS A 63 8.67 3.70 -2.65
CA LYS A 63 9.62 3.10 -3.59
C LYS A 63 9.60 1.58 -3.54
N TYR A 64 9.20 1.00 -2.40
CA TYR A 64 9.11 -0.43 -2.17
C TYR A 64 7.70 -0.74 -1.69
N LEU A 65 7.04 -1.69 -2.35
CA LEU A 65 5.71 -2.16 -1.99
C LEU A 65 5.73 -3.68 -1.91
N GLU A 66 5.33 -4.20 -0.76
CA GLU A 66 5.12 -5.63 -0.54
C GLU A 66 3.65 -5.91 -0.27
N ILE A 67 3.07 -6.86 -1.00
CA ILE A 67 1.69 -7.31 -0.83
C ILE A 67 1.72 -8.79 -0.45
N ASN A 68 1.42 -9.06 0.82
CA ASN A 68 1.56 -10.35 1.46
C ASN A 68 0.23 -11.07 1.73
N TYR A 69 -0.91 -10.47 1.39
CA TYR A 69 -2.20 -11.12 1.53
C TYR A 69 -3.09 -10.88 0.32
N GLY A 70 -4.14 -11.69 0.19
CA GLY A 70 -5.06 -11.76 -0.94
C GLY A 70 -5.94 -10.53 -1.13
N LEU A 71 -5.33 -9.33 -1.21
CA LEU A 71 -5.98 -8.13 -1.72
C LEU A 71 -6.71 -8.48 -3.02
N PRO A 72 -7.96 -8.05 -3.25
CA PRO A 72 -8.60 -8.23 -4.54
C PRO A 72 -7.74 -7.63 -5.67
N ALA A 73 -7.61 -8.32 -6.81
CA ALA A 73 -6.76 -7.87 -7.92
C ALA A 73 -7.05 -6.44 -8.40
N PRO A 74 -8.32 -6.00 -8.45
CA PRO A 74 -8.63 -4.60 -8.75
C PRO A 74 -8.03 -3.62 -7.75
N LEU A 75 -8.05 -3.94 -6.45
CA LEU A 75 -7.51 -3.10 -5.40
C LEU A 75 -5.98 -3.06 -5.43
N ALA A 76 -5.34 -4.22 -5.61
CA ALA A 76 -3.89 -4.31 -5.77
C ALA A 76 -3.40 -3.47 -6.96
N LEU A 77 -4.07 -3.56 -8.12
CA LEU A 77 -3.76 -2.74 -9.30
C LEU A 77 -3.85 -1.24 -9.01
N LYS A 78 -4.92 -0.81 -8.33
CA LYS A 78 -5.12 0.60 -7.97
C LYS A 78 -4.00 1.09 -7.05
N ILE A 79 -3.66 0.35 -6.00
CA ILE A 79 -2.58 0.69 -5.07
C ILE A 79 -1.24 0.80 -5.81
N ILE A 80 -0.92 -0.18 -6.64
CA ILE A 80 0.31 -0.18 -7.45
C ILE A 80 0.34 1.06 -8.34
N ASN A 81 -0.74 1.35 -9.07
CA ASN A 81 -0.84 2.50 -9.98
C ASN A 81 -0.86 3.86 -9.26
N SER A 82 -1.27 3.92 -8.00
CA SER A 82 -1.14 5.13 -7.16
C SER A 82 0.31 5.43 -6.78
N CYS A 83 1.19 4.43 -6.61
CA CYS A 83 2.58 4.62 -6.17
C CYS A 83 3.53 5.06 -7.31
N LYS A 84 3.44 6.28 -7.82
CA LYS A 84 4.10 6.75 -9.07
C LYS A 84 5.63 6.55 -9.14
N ASN A 85 6.34 6.49 -8.01
CA ASN A 85 7.80 6.29 -7.96
C ASN A 85 8.21 4.88 -7.51
N LEU A 86 7.32 3.89 -7.61
CA LEU A 86 7.57 2.52 -7.20
C LEU A 86 8.74 1.92 -7.99
N LYS A 87 9.77 1.48 -7.28
CA LYS A 87 10.96 0.84 -7.84
C LYS A 87 10.85 -0.67 -7.79
N ASN A 88 10.43 -1.20 -6.65
CA ASN A 88 10.35 -2.64 -6.40
C ASN A 88 8.94 -3.01 -5.93
N LEU A 89 8.39 -4.07 -6.50
CA LEU A 89 7.13 -4.68 -6.11
C LEU A 89 7.35 -6.14 -5.74
N ASN A 90 6.94 -6.52 -4.54
CA ASN A 90 6.95 -7.90 -4.05
C ASN A 90 5.51 -8.38 -3.83
N LEU A 91 5.15 -9.53 -4.41
CA LEU A 91 3.81 -10.13 -4.34
C LEU A 91 3.86 -11.54 -3.73
N LYS A 92 4.73 -11.74 -2.72
CA LYS A 92 5.16 -13.04 -2.18
C LYS A 92 4.05 -14.05 -1.85
N LYS A 93 2.87 -13.56 -1.47
CA LYS A 93 1.72 -14.37 -1.06
C LYS A 93 0.44 -14.01 -1.81
N TYR A 94 0.58 -13.25 -2.89
CA TYR A 94 -0.53 -12.99 -3.79
C TYR A 94 -0.83 -14.28 -4.56
N MET A 95 -1.87 -15.00 -4.09
CA MET A 95 -2.05 -16.45 -4.30
C MET A 95 -1.96 -16.92 -5.75
N ASN A 96 -2.18 -16.05 -6.75
CA ASN A 96 -1.77 -16.30 -8.13
C ASN A 96 -1.47 -14.95 -8.81
N LYS A 97 -0.20 -14.66 -9.09
CA LYS A 97 0.23 -13.49 -9.90
C LYS A 97 -0.49 -13.41 -11.25
N GLU A 98 -1.08 -14.51 -11.71
CA GLU A 98 -1.88 -14.65 -12.94
C GLU A 98 -3.21 -13.88 -12.91
N HIS A 99 -3.75 -13.57 -11.73
CA HIS A 99 -4.99 -12.80 -11.62
C HIS A 99 -4.76 -11.29 -11.73
N LEU A 100 -3.51 -10.84 -11.58
CA LEU A 100 -3.16 -9.45 -11.78
C LEU A 100 -3.00 -9.21 -13.28
N ASP A 101 -3.82 -8.34 -13.84
CA ASP A 101 -3.69 -7.91 -15.23
C ASP A 101 -2.48 -6.97 -15.37
N TRP A 102 -1.30 -7.56 -15.57
CA TRP A 102 -0.03 -6.84 -15.68
C TRP A 102 -0.03 -5.78 -16.79
N SER A 103 -0.86 -5.95 -17.82
CA SER A 103 -1.00 -4.96 -18.89
C SER A 103 -1.62 -3.64 -18.41
N LYS A 104 -2.36 -3.66 -17.29
CA LYS A 104 -2.99 -2.49 -16.67
C LYS A 104 -2.09 -1.74 -15.68
N ILE A 105 -0.87 -2.20 -15.45
CA ILE A 105 0.08 -1.44 -14.65
C ILE A 105 0.65 -0.32 -15.53
N GLU A 106 0.41 0.93 -15.15
CA GLU A 106 0.76 2.12 -15.96
C GLU A 106 2.27 2.32 -16.16
N ARG A 107 3.12 1.53 -15.50
CA ARG A 107 4.57 1.72 -15.49
C ARG A 107 5.35 0.42 -15.42
N ARG A 108 6.62 0.48 -15.84
CA ARG A 108 7.59 -0.61 -15.63
C ARG A 108 8.02 -0.62 -14.16
N VAL A 109 7.79 -1.72 -13.47
CA VAL A 109 8.20 -1.93 -12.07
C VAL A 109 9.08 -3.18 -12.02
N ASN A 110 10.15 -3.15 -11.23
CA ASN A 110 10.92 -4.37 -10.98
C ASN A 110 10.11 -5.28 -10.05
N ILE A 111 9.69 -6.42 -10.56
CA ILE A 111 8.97 -7.43 -9.77
C ILE A 111 10.01 -8.32 -9.11
N LEU A 112 10.07 -8.28 -7.78
CA LEU A 112 10.88 -9.22 -7.02
C LEU A 112 10.16 -10.57 -6.99
N LYS A 113 10.90 -11.64 -7.29
CA LYS A 113 10.36 -13.00 -7.35
C LYS A 113 10.12 -13.56 -5.96
#